data_AF-A0A940F664-F1
#
_entry.id   AF-A0A940F664-F1
#
_cell.length_a   1.000
_cell.length_b   1.000
_cell.length_c   1.000
_cell.angle_alpha   90.00
_cell.angle_beta   90.00
_cell.angle_gamma   90.00
#
_symmetry.space_group_name_H-M   'P 1'
#
loop_
_entity.id
_entity.type
_entity.pdbx_description
1 polymer ?
#
loop_
_entity_poly.entity_id
_entity_poly.type
_entity_poly.pdbx_seq_one_letter_code
_entity_poly.pdbx_strand_id
1 'polypeptide(L)'
;MVLTAREHEYWDGRALVFYSIGFAVSIALCLLWLASSLRLFSRSASARAVLLGGIAAGAALAAAPLSAGYYTGDDAAGIVQMVTSALAFVAAMVATVGLLAARPTAARPSPAYLAPAPSAQPRREQGWYSDPSDPSGLRWWDGLSWTEHTRPA
;
A
#
# COMPACT_ATOMS: atom_id res chain seq x y z
N MET A 1 49.59 -12.51 40.88
CA MET A 1 48.79 -11.41 40.29
C MET A 1 49.06 -11.30 38.78
N VAL A 2 48.91 -12.41 38.04
CA VAL A 2 49.20 -12.50 36.57
C VAL A 2 48.06 -13.19 35.80
N LEU A 3 47.04 -13.73 36.51
CA LEU A 3 45.91 -14.43 35.89
C LEU A 3 44.88 -13.48 35.26
N THR A 4 44.91 -12.18 35.59
CA THR A 4 43.90 -11.21 35.12
C THR A 4 44.08 -10.77 33.67
N ALA A 5 45.28 -10.86 33.09
CA ALA A 5 45.52 -10.38 31.72
C ALA A 5 45.01 -11.34 30.63
N ARG A 6 45.06 -12.66 30.87
CA ARG A 6 44.60 -13.67 29.89
C ARG A 6 43.08 -13.82 29.83
N GLU A 7 42.39 -13.53 30.93
CA GLU A 7 40.92 -13.62 30.94
C GLU A 7 40.29 -12.50 30.12
N HIS A 8 40.88 -11.29 30.11
CA HIS A 8 40.39 -10.18 29.27
C HIS A 8 40.48 -10.47 27.76
N GLU A 9 41.57 -11.07 27.26
CA GLU A 9 41.68 -11.44 25.83
C GLU A 9 40.64 -12.49 25.40
N TYR A 10 40.22 -13.38 26.31
CA TYR A 10 39.26 -14.44 25.99
C TYR A 10 37.82 -13.90 25.82
N TRP A 11 37.45 -12.86 26.55
CA TRP A 11 36.13 -12.25 26.45
C TRP A 11 35.98 -11.33 25.24
N ASP A 12 37.05 -10.64 24.83
CA ASP A 12 37.06 -9.74 23.66
C ASP A 12 36.73 -10.48 22.34
N GLY A 13 37.32 -11.66 22.13
CA GLY A 13 37.08 -12.44 20.91
C GLY A 13 35.63 -12.91 20.77
N ARG A 14 34.98 -13.27 21.89
CA ARG A 14 33.59 -13.73 21.89
C ARG A 14 32.61 -12.59 21.65
N ALA A 15 32.84 -11.43 22.25
CA ALA A 15 32.02 -10.24 22.03
C ALA A 15 32.02 -9.87 20.54
N LEU A 16 33.19 -9.87 19.89
CA LEU A 16 33.33 -9.56 18.46
C LEU A 16 32.53 -10.51 17.56
N VAL A 17 32.50 -11.80 17.91
CA VAL A 17 31.70 -12.81 17.19
C VAL A 17 30.21 -12.55 17.35
N PHE A 18 29.74 -12.22 18.56
CA PHE A 18 28.33 -11.90 18.77
C PHE A 18 27.90 -10.63 18.04
N TYR A 19 28.73 -9.59 18.03
CA TYR A 19 28.46 -8.36 17.28
C TYR A 19 28.42 -8.59 15.77
N SER A 20 29.36 -9.38 15.22
CA SER A 20 29.39 -9.67 13.79
C SER A 20 28.20 -10.52 13.33
N ILE A 21 27.75 -11.48 14.15
CA ILE A 21 26.54 -12.26 13.87
C ILE A 21 25.29 -11.37 13.92
N GLY A 22 25.14 -10.54 14.96
CA GLY A 22 24.00 -9.63 15.06
C GLY A 22 23.93 -8.64 13.90
N PHE A 23 25.08 -8.11 13.50
CA PHE A 23 25.20 -7.23 12.34
C PHE A 23 24.84 -7.94 11.02
N ALA A 24 25.35 -9.15 10.80
CA ALA A 24 25.06 -9.94 9.61
C ALA A 24 23.56 -10.29 9.51
N VAL A 25 22.92 -10.64 10.62
CA VAL A 25 21.47 -10.91 10.67
C VAL A 25 20.66 -9.66 10.34
N SER A 26 21.02 -8.51 10.91
CA SER A 26 20.38 -7.23 10.58
C SER A 26 20.49 -6.87 9.10
N ILE A 27 21.66 -7.05 8.49
CA ILE A 27 21.85 -6.84 7.04
C ILE A 27 20.96 -7.81 6.25
N ALA A 28 20.95 -9.10 6.60
CA ALA A 28 20.17 -10.11 5.89
C ALA A 28 18.66 -9.79 5.94
N LEU A 29 18.14 -9.40 7.11
CA LEU A 29 16.73 -8.99 7.27
C LEU A 29 16.40 -7.73 6.47
N CYS A 30 17.31 -6.76 6.46
CA CYS A 30 17.17 -5.54 5.67
C CYS A 30 17.10 -5.85 4.16
N LEU A 31 17.97 -6.73 3.66
CA LEU A 31 17.99 -7.15 2.27
C LEU A 31 16.76 -7.97 1.88
N LEU A 32 16.32 -8.90 2.74
CA LEU A 32 15.09 -9.68 2.53
C LEU A 32 13.85 -8.77 2.45
N TRP A 33 13.77 -7.79 3.35
CA TRP A 33 12.69 -6.82 3.32
C TRP A 33 12.73 -5.94 2.07
N LEU A 34 13.92 -5.46 1.67
CA LEU A 34 14.09 -4.68 0.45
C LEU A 34 13.65 -5.48 -0.78
N ALA A 35 14.05 -6.75 -0.89
CA ALA A 35 13.64 -7.63 -1.98
C ALA A 35 12.12 -7.88 -2.00
N SER A 36 11.51 -8.09 -0.83
CA SER A 36 10.05 -8.28 -0.70
C SER A 36 9.29 -7.02 -1.11
N SER A 37 9.78 -5.86 -0.69
CA SER A 37 9.22 -4.55 -1.03
C SER A 37 9.33 -4.29 -2.54
N LEU A 38 10.49 -4.56 -3.15
CA LEU A 38 10.69 -4.43 -4.60
C LEU A 38 9.76 -5.34 -5.42
N ARG A 39 9.43 -6.54 -4.93
CA ARG A 39 8.47 -7.44 -5.60
C ARG A 39 7.06 -6.85 -5.59
N LEU A 40 6.61 -6.33 -4.45
CA LEU A 40 5.31 -5.65 -4.31
C LEU A 40 5.25 -4.35 -5.14
N PHE A 41 6.40 -3.69 -5.33
CA PHE A 41 6.57 -2.43 -6.04
C PHE A 41 6.41 -2.52 -7.56
N SER A 42 6.70 -3.67 -8.17
CA SER A 42 6.58 -3.88 -9.62
C SER A 42 5.18 -3.62 -10.18
N ARG A 43 4.18 -3.47 -9.31
CA ARG A 43 2.76 -3.37 -9.69
C ARG A 43 2.14 -1.97 -9.55
N SER A 44 2.78 -0.97 -8.93
CA SER A 44 2.15 0.37 -8.83
C SER A 44 3.12 1.56 -8.66
N ALA A 45 2.87 2.63 -9.42
CA ALA A 45 3.66 3.88 -9.40
C ALA A 45 3.56 4.65 -8.07
N SER A 46 2.43 4.55 -7.37
CA SER A 46 2.20 5.21 -6.08
C SER A 46 2.92 4.55 -4.90
N ALA A 47 3.39 3.31 -5.05
CA ALA A 47 4.30 2.71 -4.09
C ALA A 47 5.71 3.35 -4.14
N ARG A 48 6.08 3.94 -5.29
CA ARG A 48 7.41 4.52 -5.54
C ARG A 48 7.76 5.72 -4.69
N ALA A 49 6.82 6.65 -4.53
CA ALA A 49 7.05 7.85 -3.73
C ALA A 49 7.23 7.52 -2.23
N VAL A 50 6.45 6.57 -1.70
CA VAL A 50 6.50 6.19 -0.28
C VAL A 50 7.81 5.49 0.07
N LEU A 51 8.31 4.63 -0.81
CA LEU A 51 9.54 3.87 -0.59
C LEU A 51 10.78 4.78 -0.66
N LEU A 52 10.80 5.77 -1.56
CA LEU A 52 11.86 6.79 -1.60
C LEU A 52 11.88 7.65 -0.33
N GLY A 53 10.70 8.02 0.21
CA GLY A 53 10.61 8.73 1.49
C GLY A 53 11.13 7.89 2.68
N GLY A 54 10.78 6.61 2.72
CA GLY A 54 11.24 5.67 3.75
C GLY A 54 12.76 5.43 3.71
N ILE A 55 13.35 5.26 2.52
CA ILE A 55 14.80 5.10 2.36
C ILE A 55 15.55 6.37 2.79
N ALA A 56 15.06 7.55 2.43
CA ALA A 56 15.69 8.82 2.82
C ALA A 56 15.66 9.03 4.34
N ALA A 57 14.53 8.74 4.99
CA ALA A 57 14.41 8.83 6.45
C ALA A 57 15.27 7.78 7.17
N GLY A 58 15.28 6.54 6.68
CA GLY A 58 16.12 5.47 7.22
C GLY A 58 17.62 5.76 7.09
N ALA A 59 18.05 6.30 5.95
CA ALA A 59 19.43 6.73 5.74
C ALA A 59 19.84 7.88 6.66
N ALA A 60 18.95 8.86 6.90
CA ALA A 60 19.22 9.96 7.81
C ALA A 60 19.36 9.50 9.27
N LEU A 61 18.54 8.54 9.71
CA LEU A 61 18.65 7.94 11.05
C LEU A 61 19.88 7.05 11.21
N ALA A 62 20.29 6.32 10.16
CA ALA A 62 21.50 5.50 10.17
C ALA A 62 22.80 6.33 10.12
N ALA A 63 22.77 7.53 9.53
CA ALA A 63 23.93 8.43 9.44
C ALA A 63 24.19 9.22 10.74
N ALA A 64 23.23 9.27 11.66
CA ALA A 64 23.28 10.15 12.83
C ALA A 64 24.39 9.83 13.87
N PRO A 65 24.94 8.61 14.04
CA PRO A 65 25.95 8.39 15.09
C PRO A 65 27.39 8.19 14.59
N LEU A 66 27.68 8.30 13.28
CA LEU A 66 29.04 8.04 12.79
C LEU A 66 30.08 9.11 13.19
N SER A 67 29.66 10.26 13.73
CA SER A 67 30.55 11.37 14.08
C SER A 67 30.85 11.51 15.59
N ALA A 68 30.19 10.76 16.47
CA ALA A 68 30.34 10.92 17.91
C ALA A 68 31.03 9.72 18.57
N GLY A 69 32.35 9.60 18.38
CA GLY A 69 33.29 9.00 19.34
C GLY A 69 32.88 7.73 20.12
N TYR A 70 32.26 6.73 19.50
CA TYR A 70 31.76 5.51 20.18
C TYR A 70 32.83 4.49 20.61
N TYR A 71 34.09 4.90 20.75
CA TYR A 71 35.20 4.06 21.20
C TYR A 71 35.75 4.47 22.57
N THR A 72 34.95 5.08 23.44
CA THR A 72 35.36 5.34 24.82
C THR A 72 34.93 4.20 25.74
N GLY A 73 35.56 3.02 25.62
CA GLY A 73 35.73 1.96 26.66
C GLY A 73 34.57 1.45 27.53
N ASP A 74 33.37 2.04 27.46
CA ASP A 74 32.19 1.71 28.26
C ASP A 74 31.22 0.91 27.40
N ASP A 75 31.36 -0.41 27.45
CA ASP A 75 30.59 -1.38 26.67
C ASP A 75 29.06 -1.17 26.79
N ALA A 76 28.61 -0.63 27.92
CA ALA A 76 27.20 -0.35 28.17
C ALA A 76 26.62 0.73 27.25
N ALA A 77 27.36 1.80 26.94
CA ALA A 77 26.88 2.89 26.10
C ALA A 77 26.71 2.45 24.64
N GLY A 78 27.62 1.59 24.15
CA GLY A 78 27.53 0.99 22.82
C GLY A 78 26.32 0.07 22.69
N ILE A 79 26.08 -0.79 23.69
CA ILE A 79 24.91 -1.68 23.73
C ILE A 79 23.60 -0.89 23.73
N VAL A 80 23.49 0.14 24.60
CA VAL A 80 22.28 0.97 24.67
C VAL A 80 22.01 1.68 23.36
N GLN A 81 23.03 2.22 22.69
CA GLN A 81 22.86 2.85 21.40
C GLN A 81 22.43 1.85 20.33
N MET A 82 23.08 0.68 20.26
CA MET A 82 22.73 -0.38 19.31
C MET A 82 21.26 -0.81 19.46
N VAL A 83 20.81 -1.02 20.70
CA VAL A 83 19.43 -1.39 21.01
C VAL A 83 18.48 -0.25 20.64
N THR A 84 18.83 0.99 20.96
CA THR A 84 18.00 2.17 20.65
C THR A 84 17.82 2.34 19.13
N SER A 85 18.89 2.21 18.35
CA SER A 85 18.83 2.26 16.88
C SER A 85 18.01 1.10 16.30
N ALA A 86 18.17 -0.11 16.82
CA ALA A 86 17.37 -1.26 16.39
C ALA A 86 15.87 -1.07 16.66
N LEU A 87 15.50 -0.57 17.85
CA LEU A 87 14.11 -0.28 18.20
C LEU A 87 13.53 0.85 17.34
N ALA A 88 14.28 1.93 17.12
CA ALA A 88 13.85 3.02 16.26
C ALA A 88 13.61 2.54 14.82
N PHE A 89 14.46 1.65 14.30
CA PHE A 89 14.28 1.04 12.99
C PHE A 89 13.00 0.21 12.92
N VAL A 90 12.77 -0.67 13.90
CA VAL A 90 11.54 -1.48 13.98
C VAL A 90 10.29 -0.59 14.07
N ALA A 91 10.32 0.48 14.87
CA ALA A 91 9.21 1.42 14.98
C ALA A 91 8.92 2.12 13.64
N ALA A 92 9.96 2.56 12.92
CA ALA A 92 9.81 3.14 11.59
C ALA A 92 9.23 2.13 10.58
N MET A 93 9.62 0.86 10.66
CA MET A 93 9.03 -0.20 9.84
C MET A 93 7.54 -0.37 10.11
N VAL A 94 7.16 -0.51 11.39
CA VAL A 94 5.76 -0.69 11.79
C VAL A 94 4.92 0.52 11.36
N ALA A 95 5.43 1.74 11.55
CA ALA A 95 4.76 2.95 11.10
C ALA A 95 4.57 2.97 9.58
N THR A 96 5.58 2.57 8.81
CA THR A 96 5.51 2.52 7.34
C THR A 96 4.48 1.49 6.86
N VAL A 97 4.49 0.29 7.45
CA VAL A 97 3.51 -0.77 7.15
C VAL A 97 2.09 -0.34 7.55
N GLY A 98 1.94 0.26 8.74
CA GLY A 98 0.68 0.80 9.23
C GLY A 98 0.12 1.88 8.29
N LEU A 99 0.96 2.79 7.79
CA LEU A 99 0.53 3.83 6.84
C LEU A 99 0.11 3.26 5.49
N LEU A 100 0.77 2.19 5.02
CA LEU A 100 0.41 1.48 3.79
C LEU A 100 -0.89 0.68 3.94
N ALA A 101 -1.10 0.04 5.09
CA ALA A 101 -2.32 -0.71 5.41
C ALA A 101 -3.52 0.20 5.70
N ALA A 102 -3.27 1.35 6.33
CA ALA A 102 -4.27 2.37 6.63
C ALA A 102 -4.59 3.27 5.44
N ARG A 103 -4.12 2.96 4.23
CA ARG A 103 -4.60 3.63 3.02
C ARG A 103 -6.12 3.49 3.06
N PRO A 104 -6.87 4.62 3.20
CA PRO A 104 -8.30 4.55 3.15
C PRO A 104 -8.58 3.86 1.82
N THR A 105 -9.26 2.71 1.87
CA THR A 105 -10.00 2.21 0.72
C THR A 105 -10.92 3.36 0.37
N ALA A 106 -10.42 4.27 -0.48
CA ALA A 106 -11.18 5.36 -1.03
C ALA A 106 -12.45 4.69 -1.49
N ALA A 107 -13.55 5.02 -0.80
CA ALA A 107 -14.80 4.31 -0.90
C ALA A 107 -15.00 4.10 -2.39
N ARG A 108 -14.83 2.84 -2.83
CA ARG A 108 -14.87 2.49 -4.24
C ARG A 108 -16.14 3.17 -4.70
N PRO A 109 -16.08 4.18 -5.60
CA PRO A 109 -17.23 5.02 -5.86
C PRO A 109 -18.35 4.03 -6.08
N SER A 110 -19.32 3.99 -5.14
CA SER A 110 -20.48 3.12 -5.27
C SER A 110 -20.89 3.35 -6.69
N PRO A 111 -20.88 2.34 -7.58
CA PRO A 111 -21.17 2.53 -8.99
C PRO A 111 -22.46 3.30 -8.97
N ALA A 112 -22.35 4.61 -9.17
CA ALA A 112 -23.38 5.53 -8.75
C ALA A 112 -24.38 5.25 -9.81
N TYR A 113 -25.35 4.42 -9.42
CA TYR A 113 -26.28 3.68 -10.25
C TYR A 113 -26.36 4.45 -11.54
N LEU A 114 -25.56 4.02 -12.53
CA LEU A 114 -25.60 4.66 -13.84
C LEU A 114 -27.03 4.39 -14.21
N ALA A 115 -27.90 5.39 -14.03
CA ALA A 115 -29.27 5.28 -14.43
C ALA A 115 -29.17 4.71 -15.84
N PRO A 116 -29.76 3.53 -16.12
CA PRO A 116 -29.68 2.94 -17.43
C PRO A 116 -29.96 4.06 -18.40
N ALA A 117 -28.98 4.43 -19.25
CA ALA A 117 -29.14 5.52 -20.19
C ALA A 117 -30.52 5.30 -20.82
N PRO A 118 -31.45 6.26 -20.72
CA PRO A 118 -32.86 6.02 -20.98
C PRO A 118 -32.93 5.23 -22.25
N SER A 119 -33.30 3.95 -22.11
CA SER A 119 -33.16 2.97 -23.18
C SER A 119 -33.76 3.63 -24.39
N ALA A 120 -32.96 3.85 -25.43
CA ALA A 120 -33.43 4.42 -26.68
C ALA A 120 -34.47 3.42 -27.21
N GLN A 121 -35.72 3.59 -26.76
CA GLN A 121 -36.82 2.81 -27.24
C GLN A 121 -36.83 3.08 -28.74
N PRO A 122 -36.87 2.03 -29.58
CA PRO A 122 -36.91 2.23 -31.02
C PRO A 122 -38.02 3.22 -31.29
N ARG A 123 -37.63 4.39 -31.79
CA ARG A 123 -38.50 5.54 -31.99
C ARG A 123 -39.51 5.08 -33.04
N ARG A 124 -40.67 4.60 -32.60
CA ARG A 124 -41.70 4.09 -33.51
C ARG A 124 -41.99 5.21 -34.49
N GLU A 125 -41.86 4.90 -35.76
CA GLU A 125 -42.21 5.82 -36.84
C GLU A 125 -43.72 6.13 -36.75
N GLN A 126 -44.11 7.28 -37.27
CA GLN A 126 -45.54 7.63 -37.33
C GLN A 126 -46.30 6.62 -38.20
N GLY A 127 -47.39 6.06 -37.69
CA GLY A 127 -48.06 4.95 -38.38
C GLY A 127 -49.23 4.34 -37.63
N TRP A 128 -49.89 3.38 -38.29
CA TRP A 128 -50.95 2.55 -37.70
C TRP A 128 -50.34 1.31 -37.06
N TYR A 129 -50.65 1.09 -35.78
CA TYR A 129 -50.18 -0.05 -34.99
C TYR A 129 -51.37 -0.66 -34.23
N SER A 130 -51.25 -1.91 -33.81
CA SER A 130 -52.29 -2.58 -33.00
C SER A 130 -52.59 -1.80 -31.72
N ASP A 131 -53.87 -1.54 -31.45
CA ASP A 131 -54.29 -0.79 -30.26
C ASP A 131 -54.04 -1.64 -28.99
N PRO A 132 -53.21 -1.17 -28.04
CA PRO A 132 -53.00 -1.89 -26.78
C PRO A 132 -54.28 -2.06 -25.95
N SER A 133 -55.28 -1.21 -26.15
CA SER A 133 -56.56 -1.23 -25.46
C SER A 133 -57.62 -2.09 -26.17
N ASP A 134 -57.48 -2.29 -27.49
CA ASP A 134 -58.38 -3.10 -28.30
C ASP A 134 -57.60 -3.93 -29.34
N PRO A 135 -57.36 -5.23 -29.09
CA PRO A 135 -56.58 -6.06 -29.99
C PRO A 135 -57.23 -6.28 -31.36
N SER A 136 -58.49 -5.88 -31.56
CA SER A 136 -59.20 -5.97 -32.85
C SER A 136 -59.04 -4.73 -33.75
N GLY A 137 -58.43 -3.66 -33.23
CA GLY A 137 -58.29 -2.37 -33.92
C GLY A 137 -56.84 -1.93 -34.13
N LEU A 138 -56.67 -0.99 -35.07
CA LEU A 138 -55.43 -0.24 -35.26
C LEU A 138 -55.60 1.17 -34.71
N ARG A 139 -54.60 1.68 -33.99
CA ARG A 139 -54.53 3.05 -33.48
C ARG A 139 -53.35 3.79 -34.12
N TRP A 140 -53.51 5.10 -34.34
CA TRP A 140 -52.45 5.92 -34.93
C TRP A 140 -51.45 6.38 -33.86
N TRP A 141 -50.17 6.12 -34.12
CA TRP A 141 -49.02 6.63 -33.37
C TRP A 141 -48.42 7.83 -34.11
N ASP A 142 -48.27 8.97 -33.44
CA ASP A 142 -47.76 10.21 -34.06
C ASP A 142 -46.24 10.38 -33.98
N GLY A 143 -45.53 9.41 -33.39
CA GLY A 143 -44.09 9.47 -33.13
C GLY A 143 -43.74 9.82 -31.67
N LEU A 144 -44.69 10.38 -30.91
CA LEU A 144 -44.54 10.76 -29.50
C LEU A 144 -45.54 10.04 -28.59
N SER A 145 -46.80 9.90 -29.02
CA SER A 145 -47.88 9.26 -28.27
C SER A 145 -48.94 8.62 -29.18
N TRP A 146 -49.83 7.82 -28.57
CA TRP A 146 -51.01 7.30 -29.24
C TRP A 146 -52.06 8.40 -29.36
N THR A 147 -52.65 8.55 -30.55
CA THR A 147 -53.72 9.53 -30.80
C THR A 147 -55.09 8.86 -30.71
N GLU A 148 -56.18 9.64 -30.68
CA GLU A 148 -57.55 9.12 -30.65
C GLU A 148 -58.04 8.52 -31.99
N HIS A 149 -57.22 8.52 -33.03
CA HIS A 149 -57.62 7.95 -34.32
C HIS A 149 -57.48 6.43 -34.29
N THR A 150 -58.59 5.74 -34.49
CA THR A 150 -58.68 4.28 -34.62
C THR A 150 -59.30 3.87 -35.95
N ARG A 151 -58.96 2.67 -36.43
CA ARG A 151 -59.59 2.05 -37.60
C ARG A 151 -59.65 0.52 -37.46
N PRO A 152 -60.58 -0.16 -38.12
CA PRO A 152 -60.57 -1.62 -38.21
C PRO A 152 -59.30 -2.13 -38.91
N ALA A 153 -58.80 -3.29 -38.47
CA ALA A 153 -57.63 -3.96 -39.02
C ALA A 153 -57.87 -4.55 -40.43
#